data_AF-A0A1A3QS82-F1
#
_entry.id   AF-A0A1A3QS82-F1
#
_cell.length_a   1.000
_cell.length_b   1.000
_cell.length_c   1.000
_cell.angle_alpha   90.00
_cell.angle_beta   90.00
_cell.angle_gamma   90.00
#
_symmetry.space_group_name_H-M   'P 1'
#
loop_
_entity.id
_entity.type
_entity.pdbx_description
1 polymer ?
#
loop_
_entity_poly.entity_id
_entity_poly.type
_entity_poly.pdbx_seq_one_letter_code
_entity_poly.pdbx_strand_id
1 'polypeptide(L)'
;MRPLRVPDALAALAGRTDTLAGEVLAGQAPASGAPSQPSAAAVSAAHAGVAAVGAASAARMRATGSRLSAAWVDYSENEAQSARELGGLERGL
;
A
#
# COMPACT_ATOMS: atom_id res chain seq x y z
N MET A 1 -19.15 5.89 14.60
CA MET A 1 -18.70 4.98 13.51
C MET A 1 -18.65 3.57 14.08
N ARG A 2 -19.19 2.56 13.38
CA ARG A 2 -19.09 1.16 13.82
C ARG A 2 -17.74 0.58 13.36
N PRO A 3 -17.02 -0.19 14.18
CA PRO A 3 -15.77 -0.81 13.77
C PRO A 3 -16.01 -1.75 12.57
N LEU A 4 -15.09 -1.70 11.59
CA LEU A 4 -15.08 -2.64 10.47
C LEU A 4 -14.69 -4.03 10.97
N ARG A 5 -15.18 -5.08 10.30
CA ARG A 5 -14.63 -6.42 10.52
C ARG A 5 -13.18 -6.43 10.05
N VAL A 6 -12.35 -7.25 10.71
CA VAL A 6 -10.94 -7.42 10.38
C VAL A 6 -10.69 -7.59 8.87
N PRO A 7 -11.41 -8.48 8.14
CA PRO A 7 -11.20 -8.62 6.71
C PRO A 7 -11.49 -7.33 5.93
N ASP A 8 -12.61 -6.67 6.19
CA ASP A 8 -12.97 -5.41 5.51
C ASP A 8 -11.92 -4.32 5.77
N ALA A 9 -11.38 -4.26 6.99
CA ALA A 9 -10.34 -3.32 7.37
C ALA A 9 -9.01 -3.59 6.64
N LEU A 10 -8.61 -4.86 6.48
CA LEU A 10 -7.39 -5.24 5.76
C LEU A 10 -7.49 -4.89 4.27
N ALA A 11 -8.62 -5.20 3.63
CA ALA A 11 -8.86 -4.88 2.23
C ALA A 11 -8.88 -3.35 2.00
N ALA A 12 -9.56 -2.60 2.87
CA ALA A 12 -9.60 -1.14 2.80
C ALA A 12 -8.19 -0.53 2.96
N LEU A 13 -7.39 -1.06 3.89
CA LEU A 13 -6.03 -0.55 4.11
C LEU A 13 -5.10 -0.88 2.94
N ALA A 14 -5.24 -2.05 2.32
CA ALA A 14 -4.50 -2.41 1.12
C ALA A 14 -4.79 -1.43 -0.04
N GLY A 15 -6.07 -1.14 -0.32
CA GLY A 15 -6.45 -0.17 -1.34
C GLY A 15 -5.94 1.25 -1.04
N ARG A 16 -5.95 1.65 0.24
CA ARG A 16 -5.40 2.95 0.67
C ARG A 16 -3.90 3.04 0.42
N THR A 17 -3.14 1.99 0.72
CA THR A 17 -1.69 2.00 0.48
C THR A 17 -1.36 2.09 -1.02
N ASP A 18 -2.15 1.48 -1.89
CA ASP A 18 -1.95 1.59 -3.33
C ASP A 18 -2.29 2.99 -3.85
N THR A 19 -3.39 3.57 -3.34
CA THR A 19 -3.78 4.96 -3.66
C THR A 19 -2.67 5.94 -3.26
N LEU A 20 -2.16 5.85 -2.03
CA LEU A 20 -1.07 6.71 -1.55
C LEU A 20 0.22 6.52 -2.35
N ALA A 21 0.51 5.29 -2.79
CA ALA A 21 1.65 5.03 -3.68
C ALA A 21 1.47 5.74 -5.04
N GLY A 22 0.24 5.72 -5.58
CA GLY A 22 -0.12 6.46 -6.79
C GLY A 22 0.05 7.97 -6.64
N GLU A 23 -0.46 8.55 -5.55
CA GLU A 23 -0.34 9.98 -5.25
C GLU A 23 1.12 10.44 -5.15
N VAL A 24 1.97 9.66 -4.47
CA VAL A 24 3.41 9.97 -4.35
C VAL A 24 4.11 9.94 -5.71
N LEU A 25 3.73 9.03 -6.60
CA LEU A 25 4.31 8.92 -7.94
C LEU A 25 3.77 9.96 -8.93
N ALA A 26 2.56 10.48 -8.70
CA ALA A 26 1.97 11.54 -9.52
C ALA A 26 2.61 12.92 -9.28
N GLY A 27 3.31 13.10 -8.15
CA GLY A 27 4.01 14.34 -7.83
C GLY A 27 5.13 14.63 -8.83
N GLN A 28 4.97 15.68 -9.63
CA GLN A 28 6.00 16.14 -10.55
C GLN A 28 6.79 17.31 -9.95
N ALA A 29 8.11 17.25 -10.12
CA ALA A 29 8.98 18.39 -9.83
C ALA A 29 8.64 19.56 -10.77
N PRO A 30 8.64 20.82 -10.28
CA PRO A 30 8.63 21.99 -11.14
C PRO A 30 9.81 21.95 -12.13
N ALA A 31 9.63 22.56 -13.31
CA ALA A 31 10.71 22.68 -14.27
C ALA A 31 11.90 23.46 -13.67
N SER A 32 13.11 22.91 -13.79
CA SER A 32 14.32 23.62 -13.40
C SER A 32 14.71 24.66 -14.44
N GLY A 33 15.35 25.76 -13.99
CA GLY A 33 15.91 26.79 -14.86
C GLY A 33 17.13 26.31 -15.66
N ALA A 34 17.73 27.20 -16.46
CA ALA A 34 18.81 26.84 -17.38
C ALA A 34 19.99 26.13 -16.66
N PRO A 35 20.47 24.97 -17.17
CA PRO A 35 21.39 24.07 -16.48
C PRO A 35 22.83 24.60 -16.33
N SER A 36 23.17 25.71 -17.00
CA SER A 36 24.49 26.34 -16.94
C SER A 36 24.75 27.10 -15.63
N GLN A 37 23.74 27.27 -14.78
CA GLN A 37 23.88 27.91 -13.47
C GLN A 37 24.17 26.83 -12.40
N PRO A 38 25.19 27.00 -11.52
CA PRO A 38 25.48 26.06 -10.44
C PRO A 38 24.27 25.75 -9.53
N SER A 39 23.39 26.73 -9.34
CA SER A 39 22.12 26.56 -8.63
C SER A 39 21.15 25.62 -9.33
N ALA A 40 21.08 25.64 -10.67
CA ALA A 40 20.22 24.75 -11.46
C ALA A 40 20.70 23.30 -11.39
N ALA A 41 22.02 23.07 -11.38
CA ALA A 41 22.59 21.74 -11.16
C ALA A 41 22.25 21.20 -9.76
N ALA A 42 22.39 22.03 -8.71
CA ALA A 42 22.04 21.66 -7.35
C ALA A 42 20.53 21.35 -7.20
N VAL A 43 19.66 22.17 -7.80
CA VAL A 43 18.20 21.95 -7.85
C VAL A 43 17.87 20.64 -8.58
N SER A 44 18.52 20.35 -9.70
CA SER A 44 18.29 19.11 -10.46
C SER A 44 18.70 17.87 -9.66
N ALA A 45 19.84 17.93 -8.95
CA ALA A 45 20.27 16.86 -8.06
C ALA A 45 19.28 16.63 -6.91
N ALA A 46 18.75 17.71 -6.32
CA ALA A 46 17.74 17.63 -5.28
C ALA A 46 16.43 17.00 -5.80
N HIS A 47 15.97 17.38 -7.01
CA HIS A 47 14.81 16.75 -7.64
C HIS A 47 15.00 15.26 -7.89
N ALA A 48 16.18 14.84 -8.36
CA ALA A 48 16.50 13.41 -8.54
C ALA A 48 16.47 12.66 -7.20
N GLY A 49 16.98 13.26 -6.12
CA GLY A 49 16.91 12.70 -4.77
C GLY A 49 15.48 12.52 -4.27
N VAL A 50 14.63 13.55 -4.45
CA VAL A 50 13.19 13.47 -4.09
C VAL A 50 12.48 12.38 -4.90
N ALA A 51 12.75 12.29 -6.21
CA ALA A 51 12.16 11.25 -7.05
C ALA A 51 12.56 9.84 -6.58
N ALA A 52 13.82 9.62 -6.20
CA ALA A 52 14.29 8.34 -5.67
C ALA A 52 13.60 7.96 -4.36
N VAL A 53 13.46 8.91 -3.43
CA VAL A 53 12.74 8.70 -2.16
C VAL A 53 11.25 8.43 -2.40
N GLY A 54 10.63 9.15 -3.34
CA GLY A 54 9.25 8.93 -3.76
C GLY A 54 9.03 7.52 -4.29
N ALA A 55 9.89 7.06 -5.21
CA ALA A 55 9.85 5.71 -5.76
C ALA A 55 10.02 4.63 -4.67
N ALA A 56 10.99 4.81 -3.76
CA ALA A 56 11.21 3.88 -2.66
C ALA A 56 10.00 3.83 -1.70
N SER A 57 9.38 4.97 -1.42
CA SER A 57 8.19 5.06 -0.56
C SER A 57 6.99 4.39 -1.22
N ALA A 58 6.75 4.63 -2.51
CA ALA A 58 5.71 3.96 -3.28
C ALA A 58 5.90 2.44 -3.32
N ALA A 59 7.14 1.96 -3.50
CA ALA A 59 7.45 0.53 -3.47
C ALA A 59 7.13 -0.09 -2.10
N ARG A 60 7.49 0.57 -0.99
CA ARG A 60 7.16 0.12 0.35
C ARG A 60 5.65 0.08 0.59
N MET A 61 4.93 1.10 0.15
CA MET A 61 3.47 1.15 0.29
C MET A 61 2.79 0.02 -0.47
N ARG A 62 3.19 -0.24 -1.72
CA ARG A 62 2.69 -1.39 -2.51
C ARG A 62 3.02 -2.73 -1.85
N ALA A 63 4.23 -2.89 -1.32
CA ALA A 63 4.62 -4.11 -0.61
C ALA A 63 3.76 -4.33 0.66
N THR A 64 3.47 -3.27 1.41
CA THR A 64 2.54 -3.33 2.55
C THR A 64 1.14 -3.70 2.08
N GLY A 65 0.63 -3.07 1.02
CA GLY A 65 -0.68 -3.39 0.44
C GLY A 65 -0.80 -4.86 0.04
N SER A 66 0.22 -5.40 -0.63
CA SER A 66 0.27 -6.83 -1.00
C SER A 66 0.23 -7.75 0.23
N ARG A 67 0.95 -7.41 1.31
CA ARG A 67 0.91 -8.19 2.57
C ARG A 67 -0.45 -8.14 3.24
N LEU A 68 -1.11 -6.97 3.21
CA LEU A 68 -2.45 -6.81 3.77
C LEU A 68 -3.49 -7.62 2.98
N SER A 69 -3.39 -7.61 1.64
CA SER A 69 -4.23 -8.45 0.78
C SER A 69 -4.01 -9.95 1.03
N ALA A 70 -2.75 -10.38 1.21
CA ALA A 70 -2.46 -11.77 1.54
C ALA A 70 -3.08 -12.16 2.91
N ALA A 71 -2.88 -11.33 3.93
CA ALA A 71 -3.46 -11.55 5.26
C ALA A 71 -5.00 -11.60 5.23
N TRP A 72 -5.63 -10.82 4.33
CA TRP A 72 -7.07 -10.87 4.12
C TRP A 72 -7.53 -12.22 3.56
N VAL A 73 -6.81 -12.76 2.57
CA VAL A 73 -7.08 -14.09 1.99
C VAL A 73 -6.94 -15.15 3.08
N ASP A 74 -5.80 -15.17 3.77
CA ASP A 74 -5.50 -16.17 4.82
C ASP A 74 -6.57 -16.16 5.92
N TYR A 75 -6.99 -14.96 6.36
CA TYR A 75 -8.04 -14.82 7.37
C TYR A 75 -9.39 -15.37 6.88
N SER A 76 -9.76 -15.06 5.62
CA SER A 76 -11.03 -15.48 5.04
C SER A 76 -11.10 -16.99 4.84
N GLU A 77 -9.99 -17.60 4.41
CA GLU A 77 -9.88 -19.05 4.28
C GLU A 77 -9.95 -19.75 5.63
N ASN A 78 -9.26 -19.21 6.64
CA ASN A 78 -9.30 -19.75 8.00
C ASN A 78 -10.72 -19.71 8.58
N GLU A 79 -11.42 -18.57 8.44
CA GLU A 79 -12.81 -18.44 8.89
C GLU A 79 -13.73 -19.46 8.20
N ALA A 80 -13.59 -19.62 6.88
CA ALA A 80 -14.39 -20.58 6.12
C ALA A 80 -14.11 -22.02 6.56
N GLN A 81 -12.84 -22.36 6.86
CA GLN A 81 -12.45 -23.67 7.33
C GLN A 81 -12.99 -23.95 8.74
N SER A 82 -12.83 -23.01 9.67
CA SER A 82 -13.38 -23.13 11.03
C SER A 82 -14.90 -23.28 11.04
N ALA A 83 -15.62 -22.56 10.16
CA ALA A 83 -17.07 -22.69 10.04
C ALA A 83 -17.49 -24.10 9.55
N ARG A 84 -16.73 -24.71 8.63
CA ARG A 84 -16.98 -26.09 8.18
C ARG A 84 -16.74 -27.10 9.28
N GLU A 85 -15.65 -26.94 10.04
CA GLU A 85 -15.31 -27.83 11.16
C GLU A 85 -16.38 -27.76 12.26
N LEU A 86 -16.80 -26.55 12.64
CA LEU A 86 -17.84 -26.36 13.65
C LEU A 86 -19.19 -26.95 13.20
N GLY A 87 -19.62 -26.68 11.96
CA GLY A 87 -20.84 -27.28 11.41
C GLY A 87 -20.73 -28.80 11.16
N GLY A 88 -19.53 -29.35 11.14
CA GLY A 88 -19.28 -30.79 11.16
C GLY A 88 -19.51 -31.39 12.55
N LEU A 89 -19.01 -30.70 13.59
CA LEU A 89 -19.21 -31.09 15.00
C LEU A 89 -20.68 -31.04 15.41
N GLU A 90 -21.42 -30.00 15.02
CA GLU A 90 -22.86 -29.87 15.31
C GLU A 90 -23.72 -30.98 14.70
N ARG A 91 -23.27 -31.61 13.60
CA ARG A 91 -23.97 -32.72 12.95
C ARG A 91 -23.58 -34.10 13.47
N GLY A 92 -22.54 -34.18 14.29
CA GLY A 92 -22.06 -35.42 14.92
C GLY A 92 -22.52 -35.61 16.37
N LEU A 93 -23.18 -34.59 16.95
CA LEU A 93 -23.83 -34.61 18.27
C LEU A 93 -25.33 -34.87 18.11
#